data_AF-A0A919LYS6-F1
#
_entry.id   AF-A0A919LYS6-F1
#
_cell.length_a   1.000
_cell.length_b   1.000
_cell.length_c   1.000
_cell.angle_alpha   90.00
_cell.angle_beta   90.00
_cell.angle_gamma   90.00
#
_symmetry.space_group_name_H-M   'P 1'
#
loop_
_entity.id
_entity.type
_entity.pdbx_description
1 polymer ?
#
loop_
_entity_poly.entity_id
_entity_poly.type
_entity_poly.pdbx_seq_one_letter_code
_entity_poly.pdbx_strand_id
1 'polypeptide(L)'
;MLVLAHVKELVAQNHAKYCALGLEADIFAAGLQRKESHGKVVFGSVQSVARNLDQFRSEFSLLIVDECHRISDDDDSQYQQIIGHLRQVNPQIRLLGLTATPFRLGKGWIYQFHYHGMVRGDEKALFRDCIYELPLRYMIKHGYLTPPERLDMPVVQYDFSRLQAQSNGLFSEADLNHELKKQQRITPHIVSQIVEFAENRKGVMIFAATVEHAWK
;
A
#
# COMPACT_ATOMS: atom_id res chain seq x y z
N MET A 1 16.38 15.04 -1.67
CA MET A 1 15.24 14.25 -1.14
C MET A 1 15.20 12.91 -1.85
N LEU A 2 14.98 11.82 -1.12
CA LEU A 2 14.80 10.48 -1.69
C LEU A 2 13.37 10.00 -1.45
N VAL A 3 12.71 9.50 -2.48
CA VAL A 3 11.36 8.92 -2.41
C VAL A 3 11.44 7.44 -2.77
N LEU A 4 11.10 6.56 -1.84
CA LEU A 4 11.11 5.12 -2.04
C LEU A 4 9.71 4.58 -2.30
N ALA A 5 9.60 3.65 -3.24
CA ALA A 5 8.41 2.82 -3.42
C ALA A 5 8.81 1.35 -3.68
N HIS A 6 7.92 0.42 -3.34
CA HIS A 6 8.21 -1.02 -3.45
C HIS A 6 8.25 -1.56 -4.86
N VAL A 7 7.37 -1.05 -5.73
CA VAL A 7 7.17 -1.59 -7.08
C VAL A 7 7.57 -0.54 -8.10
N LYS A 8 8.14 -0.98 -9.23
CA LYS A 8 8.68 -0.10 -10.26
C LYS A 8 7.60 0.79 -10.88
N GLU A 9 6.36 0.31 -10.93
CA GLU A 9 5.19 1.01 -11.45
C GLU A 9 4.88 2.25 -10.60
N LEU A 10 4.93 2.14 -9.28
CA LEU A 10 4.74 3.28 -8.36
C LEU A 10 5.91 4.27 -8.47
N VAL A 11 7.14 3.78 -8.59
CA VAL A 11 8.32 4.64 -8.83
C VAL A 11 8.12 5.48 -10.10
N ALA A 12 7.76 4.83 -11.21
CA ALA A 12 7.51 5.51 -12.49
C ALA A 12 6.35 6.50 -12.39
N GLN A 13 5.25 6.12 -11.73
CA GLN A 13 4.06 6.97 -11.58
C GLN A 13 4.36 8.21 -10.73
N ASN A 14 5.06 8.04 -9.59
CA ASN A 14 5.42 9.13 -8.70
C ASN A 14 6.38 10.11 -9.37
N HIS A 15 7.39 9.60 -10.09
CA HIS A 15 8.29 10.41 -10.91
C HIS A 15 7.53 11.20 -11.98
N ALA A 16 6.67 10.52 -12.76
CA ALA A 16 5.91 11.17 -13.83
C ALA A 16 4.98 12.29 -13.30
N LYS A 17 4.30 12.05 -12.17
CA LYS A 17 3.46 13.07 -11.52
C LYS A 17 4.28 14.27 -11.05
N TYR A 18 5.49 14.04 -10.51
CA TYR A 18 6.38 15.11 -10.09
C TYR A 18 6.87 15.93 -11.29
N CYS A 19 7.28 15.28 -12.38
CA CYS A 19 7.72 15.97 -13.59
C CYS A 19 6.60 16.72 -14.30
N ALA A 20 5.35 16.25 -14.21
CA ALA A 20 4.19 16.97 -14.73
C ALA A 20 3.97 18.34 -14.07
N LEU A 21 4.58 18.61 -12.92
CA LEU A 21 4.60 19.93 -12.28
C LEU A 21 5.66 20.89 -12.86
N GLY A 22 6.39 20.48 -13.91
CA GLY A 22 7.50 21.24 -14.48
C GLY A 22 8.79 21.14 -13.67
N LEU A 23 8.93 20.08 -12.88
CA LEU A 23 10.09 19.82 -12.01
C LEU A 23 10.94 18.67 -12.55
N GLU A 24 12.22 18.64 -12.17
CA GLU A 24 13.16 17.59 -12.56
C GLU A 24 13.47 16.66 -11.39
N ALA A 25 13.49 15.36 -11.67
CA ALA A 25 13.87 14.33 -10.70
C ALA A 25 14.54 13.15 -11.41
N ASP A 26 15.40 12.48 -10.66
CA ASP A 26 16.10 11.27 -11.11
C ASP A 26 15.27 10.01 -10.80
N ILE A 27 15.53 8.93 -11.54
CA ILE A 27 15.02 7.60 -11.23
C ILE A 27 16.16 6.64 -10.92
N PHE A 28 16.01 5.92 -9.80
CA PHE A 28 16.87 4.80 -9.43
C PHE A 28 16.07 3.49 -9.30
N ALA A 29 15.84 2.83 -10.42
CA ALA A 29 15.10 1.58 -10.47
C ALA A 29 15.61 0.67 -11.61
N ALA A 30 16.22 -0.46 -11.25
CA ALA A 30 16.70 -1.43 -12.23
C ALA A 30 15.58 -1.97 -13.14
N GLY A 31 14.37 -2.14 -12.60
CA GLY A 31 13.20 -2.55 -13.37
C GLY A 31 12.71 -1.52 -14.41
N LEU A 32 13.21 -0.28 -14.35
CA LEU A 32 12.99 0.78 -15.33
C LEU A 32 14.26 1.08 -16.15
N GLN A 33 15.32 0.27 -16.00
CA GLN A 33 16.61 0.45 -16.66
C GLN A 33 17.26 1.84 -16.41
N ARG A 34 16.95 2.48 -15.27
CA ARG A 34 17.49 3.79 -14.88
C ARG A 34 18.22 3.71 -13.55
N LYS A 35 19.38 4.37 -13.47
CA LYS A 35 20.27 4.40 -12.30
C LYS A 35 20.85 5.81 -12.12
N GLU A 36 19.96 6.77 -11.91
CA GLU A 36 20.29 8.17 -11.71
C GLU A 36 20.05 8.52 -10.24
N SER A 37 21.00 9.20 -9.58
CA SER A 37 20.92 9.54 -8.15
C SER A 37 21.59 10.86 -7.77
N HIS A 38 21.81 11.74 -8.76
CA HIS A 38 22.53 13.01 -8.58
C HIS A 38 21.60 14.23 -8.44
N GLY A 39 20.36 14.11 -8.91
CA GLY A 39 19.35 15.15 -8.84
C GLY A 39 18.91 15.49 -7.41
N LYS A 40 18.33 16.69 -7.25
CA LYS A 40 17.79 17.16 -5.95
C LYS A 40 16.70 16.24 -5.40
N VAL A 41 15.95 15.58 -6.28
CA VAL A 41 14.92 14.60 -5.95
C VAL A 41 15.22 13.31 -6.71
N VAL A 42 15.21 12.19 -6.00
CA VAL A 42 15.42 10.86 -6.57
C VAL A 42 14.23 9.98 -6.22
N PHE A 43 13.61 9.35 -7.21
CA PHE A 43 12.59 8.31 -7.03
C PHE A 43 13.24 6.94 -7.20
N GLY A 44 13.27 6.14 -6.13
CA GLY A 44 13.98 4.87 -6.09
C GLY A 44 13.08 3.68 -5.78
N SER A 45 13.37 2.53 -6.38
CA SER A 45 12.79 1.27 -5.88
C SER A 45 13.62 0.74 -4.71
N VAL A 46 12.95 0.26 -3.66
CA VAL A 46 13.61 -0.25 -2.43
C VAL A 46 14.71 -1.25 -2.75
N GLN A 47 14.40 -2.24 -3.58
CA GLN A 47 15.35 -3.29 -3.98
C GLN A 47 16.57 -2.73 -4.74
N SER A 48 16.37 -1.73 -5.59
CA SER A 48 17.47 -1.14 -6.36
C SER A 48 18.38 -0.32 -5.46
N VAL A 49 17.81 0.52 -4.60
CA VAL A 49 18.57 1.37 -3.67
C VAL A 49 19.34 0.52 -2.67
N ALA A 50 18.71 -0.48 -2.04
CA ALA A 50 19.36 -1.36 -1.06
C ALA A 50 20.57 -2.12 -1.63
N ARG A 51 20.57 -2.44 -2.93
CA ARG A 51 21.70 -3.11 -3.61
C ARG A 51 22.81 -2.16 -4.06
N ASN A 52 22.63 -0.85 -3.95
CA ASN A 52 23.55 0.16 -4.47
C ASN A 52 23.79 1.29 -3.46
N LEU A 53 23.78 0.99 -2.15
CA LEU A 53 23.90 1.99 -1.06
C LEU A 53 25.11 2.90 -1.22
N ASP A 54 26.22 2.39 -1.76
CA ASP A 54 27.43 3.19 -2.02
C ASP A 54 27.22 4.38 -2.97
N GLN A 55 26.19 4.34 -3.82
CA GLN A 55 25.81 5.44 -4.71
C GLN A 55 24.94 6.50 -4.00
N PHE A 56 24.47 6.20 -2.80
CA PHE A 56 23.64 7.07 -1.95
C PHE A 56 24.47 7.64 -0.79
N ARG A 57 25.61 8.23 -1.12
CA ARG A 57 26.48 8.96 -0.18
C ARG A 57 26.29 10.48 -0.25
N SER A 58 25.45 10.94 -1.17
CA SER A 58 25.03 12.34 -1.30
C SER A 58 24.14 12.78 -0.14
N GLU A 59 24.07 14.10 0.07
CA GLU A 59 23.30 14.67 1.16
C GLU A 59 21.79 14.55 0.93
N PHE A 60 21.10 13.87 1.85
CA PHE A 60 19.65 13.76 1.87
C PHE A 60 19.10 14.27 3.21
N SER A 61 18.30 15.33 3.17
CA SER A 61 17.61 15.86 4.35
C SER A 61 16.29 15.14 4.67
N LEU A 62 15.67 14.50 3.67
CA LEU A 62 14.37 13.85 3.77
C LEU A 62 14.33 12.57 2.94
N LEU A 63 13.90 11.49 3.61
CA LEU A 63 13.49 10.21 3.03
C LEU A 63 11.97 10.09 3.14
N ILE A 64 11.29 9.94 2.00
CA ILE A 64 9.86 9.64 1.92
C ILE A 64 9.71 8.17 1.54
N VAL A 65 8.86 7.43 2.26
CA VAL A 65 8.52 6.05 1.92
C VAL A 65 7.04 5.98 1.57
N ASP A 66 6.77 5.67 0.30
CA ASP A 66 5.43 5.41 -0.21
C ASP A 66 5.00 3.97 0.12
N GLU A 67 3.72 3.80 0.44
CA GLU A 67 3.17 2.58 1.03
C GLU A 67 3.98 2.07 2.23
N CYS A 68 4.31 2.98 3.17
CA CYS A 68 5.18 2.69 4.30
C CYS A 68 4.66 1.58 5.23
N HIS A 69 3.38 1.20 5.12
CA HIS A 69 2.83 0.03 5.80
C HIS A 69 3.50 -1.30 5.37
N ARG A 70 4.20 -1.31 4.24
CA ARG A 70 4.95 -2.48 3.75
C ARG A 70 6.36 -2.60 4.32
N ILE A 71 6.81 -1.63 5.13
CA ILE A 71 8.09 -1.74 5.86
C ILE A 71 7.99 -2.95 6.81
N SER A 72 8.99 -3.83 6.73
CA SER A 72 9.09 -5.00 7.61
C SER A 72 9.56 -4.56 9.00
N ASP A 73 9.15 -5.31 10.01
CA ASP A 73 9.64 -5.14 11.39
C ASP A 73 10.99 -5.86 11.60
N ASP A 74 11.50 -6.53 10.56
CA ASP A 74 12.80 -7.19 10.54
C ASP A 74 13.93 -6.17 10.38
N ASP A 75 14.89 -6.21 11.31
CA ASP A 75 16.08 -5.35 11.35
C ASP A 75 17.01 -5.58 10.16
N ASP A 76 16.98 -6.76 9.54
CA ASP A 76 17.77 -7.08 8.34
C ASP A 76 17.04 -6.74 7.04
N SER A 77 15.85 -6.12 7.11
CA SER A 77 15.08 -5.77 5.94
C SER A 77 15.76 -4.69 5.09
N GLN A 78 15.48 -4.70 3.78
CA GLN A 78 16.03 -3.73 2.82
C GLN A 78 15.77 -2.27 3.22
N TYR A 79 14.64 -1.98 3.88
CA TYR A 79 14.40 -0.64 4.40
C TYR A 79 15.31 -0.27 5.54
N GLN A 80 15.50 -1.17 6.51
CA GLN A 80 16.37 -0.89 7.65
C GLN A 80 17.81 -0.70 7.21
N GLN A 81 18.27 -1.47 6.20
CA GLN A 81 19.56 -1.25 5.55
C GLN A 81 19.67 0.15 4.92
N ILE A 82 18.66 0.58 4.15
CA ILE A 82 18.66 1.92 3.52
C ILE A 82 18.59 3.03 4.58
N ILE A 83 17.70 2.92 5.56
CA ILE A 83 17.51 3.91 6.62
C ILE A 83 18.78 4.02 7.47
N GLY A 84 19.39 2.88 7.83
CA GLY A 84 20.63 2.81 8.58
C GLY A 84 21.77 3.51 7.83
N HIS A 85 21.99 3.14 6.57
CA HIS A 85 23.00 3.78 5.71
C HIS A 85 22.77 5.29 5.57
N LEU A 86 21.53 5.71 5.28
CA LEU A 86 21.23 7.13 5.11
C LEU A 86 21.37 7.91 6.41
N ARG A 87 21.07 7.33 7.58
CA ARG A 87 21.32 7.97 8.89
C ARG A 87 22.79 8.10 9.22
N GLN A 88 23.62 7.14 8.80
CA GLN A 88 25.07 7.22 8.97
C GLN A 88 25.67 8.36 8.12
N VAL A 89 25.22 8.47 6.87
CA VAL A 89 25.68 9.54 5.95
C VAL A 89 25.05 10.90 6.32
N ASN A 90 23.79 10.90 6.76
CA ASN A 90 22.98 12.08 7.02
C ASN A 90 22.37 12.00 8.45
N PRO A 91 23.12 12.36 9.50
CA PRO A 91 22.65 12.21 10.88
C PRO A 91 21.35 12.95 11.22
N GLN A 92 21.03 14.00 10.47
CA GLN A 92 19.82 14.82 10.66
C GLN A 92 18.65 14.45 9.72
N ILE A 93 18.78 13.38 8.93
CA ILE A 93 17.75 12.98 7.97
C ILE A 93 16.40 12.74 8.66
N ARG A 94 15.34 13.26 8.04
CA ARG A 94 13.96 13.01 8.47
C ARG A 94 13.36 11.89 7.63
N LEU A 95 12.53 11.06 8.28
CA LEU A 95 11.77 9.98 7.64
C LEU A 95 10.29 10.36 7.65
N LEU A 96 9.65 10.31 6.48
CA LEU A 96 8.23 10.53 6.30
C LEU A 96 7.60 9.31 5.62
N GLY A 97 6.58 8.70 6.25
CA GLY A 97 5.82 7.61 5.66
C GLY A 97 4.51 8.10 5.07
N LEU A 98 4.16 7.59 3.89
CA LEU A 98 2.85 7.79 3.24
C LEU A 98 2.14 6.43 3.14
N THR A 99 0.87 6.35 3.53
CA THR A 99 0.07 5.14 3.40
C THR A 99 -1.42 5.46 3.37
N ALA A 100 -2.18 4.68 2.60
CA ALA A 100 -3.64 4.67 2.68
C ALA A 100 -4.16 3.66 3.74
N THR A 101 -3.31 2.73 4.18
CA THR A 101 -3.65 1.63 5.10
C THR A 101 -2.70 1.62 6.29
N PRO A 102 -2.91 2.47 7.30
CA PRO A 102 -2.03 2.55 8.47
C PRO A 102 -2.20 1.39 9.47
N PHE A 103 -3.27 0.61 9.35
CA PHE A 103 -3.49 -0.59 10.14
C PHE A 103 -3.13 -1.85 9.35
N ARG A 104 -2.17 -2.63 9.87
CA ARG A 104 -1.74 -3.91 9.31
C ARG A 104 -2.45 -5.02 10.06
N LEU A 105 -3.27 -5.80 9.35
CA LEU A 105 -4.02 -6.90 9.95
C LEU A 105 -3.05 -7.92 10.58
N GLY A 106 -3.32 -8.31 11.83
CA GLY A 106 -2.44 -9.17 12.64
C GLY A 106 -1.22 -8.48 13.25
N LYS A 107 -0.84 -7.27 12.81
CA LYS A 107 0.33 -6.51 13.31
C LYS A 107 -0.02 -5.18 14.00
N GLY A 108 -1.24 -4.69 13.84
CA GLY A 108 -1.69 -3.44 14.44
C GLY A 108 -1.30 -2.19 13.63
N TRP A 109 -1.32 -1.05 14.30
CA TRP A 109 -1.06 0.26 13.69
C TRP A 109 0.43 0.48 13.43
N ILE A 110 0.76 1.15 12.33
CA ILE A 110 2.15 1.50 11.99
C ILE A 110 2.67 2.72 12.75
N TYR A 111 1.81 3.43 13.48
CA TYR A 111 2.17 4.60 14.26
C TYR A 111 1.60 4.56 15.68
N GLN A 112 2.29 5.20 16.63
CA GLN A 112 1.89 5.22 18.04
C GLN A 112 0.89 6.34 18.36
N PHE A 113 1.23 7.60 18.05
CA PHE A 113 0.44 8.78 18.40
C PHE A 113 -0.22 9.40 17.17
N HIS A 114 -1.49 9.74 17.28
CA HIS A 114 -2.23 10.49 16.28
C HIS A 114 -2.27 11.98 16.65
N TYR A 115 -2.13 12.89 15.69
CA TYR A 115 -2.13 14.34 15.94
C TYR A 115 -3.44 14.89 16.57
N HIS A 116 -4.55 14.14 16.51
CA HIS A 116 -5.77 14.43 17.26
C HIS A 116 -5.74 13.98 18.75
N GLY A 117 -4.58 13.61 19.29
CA GLY A 117 -4.42 13.24 20.71
C GLY A 117 -4.80 11.79 21.04
N MET A 118 -4.91 10.91 20.04
CA MET A 118 -5.25 9.49 20.24
C MET A 118 -4.00 8.61 20.20
N VAL A 119 -3.91 7.63 21.10
CA VAL A 119 -2.94 6.53 20.98
C VAL A 119 -3.54 5.42 20.12
N ARG A 120 -2.77 4.89 19.17
CA ARG A 120 -3.20 3.85 18.23
C ARG A 120 -2.35 2.59 18.35
N GLY A 121 -1.08 2.66 17.95
CA GLY A 121 -0.11 1.59 18.13
C GLY A 121 0.53 1.60 19.52
N ASP A 122 1.45 0.67 19.73
CA ASP A 122 2.28 0.58 20.94
C ASP A 122 3.69 1.15 20.69
N GLU A 123 4.61 0.95 21.64
CA GLU A 123 6.00 1.41 21.55
C GLU A 123 6.81 0.71 20.43
N LYS A 124 6.27 -0.38 19.84
CA LYS A 124 6.90 -1.11 18.73
C LYS A 124 6.46 -0.57 17.37
N ALA A 125 5.58 0.43 17.33
CA ALA A 125 5.14 1.04 16.08
C ALA A 125 6.33 1.63 15.30
N LEU A 126 6.34 1.42 13.97
CA LEU A 126 7.41 1.88 13.08
C LEU A 126 7.59 3.40 13.08
N PHE A 127 6.48 4.13 13.21
CA PHE A 127 6.45 5.57 13.29
C PHE A 127 5.98 6.01 14.67
N ARG A 128 6.62 7.02 15.24
CA ARG A 128 6.13 7.60 16.50
C ARG A 128 4.80 8.32 16.29
N ASP A 129 4.73 9.17 15.28
CA ASP A 129 3.63 10.12 15.10
C ASP A 129 2.98 9.99 13.71
N CYS A 130 1.65 9.95 13.67
CA CYS A 130 0.86 10.33 12.51
C CYS A 130 0.56 11.83 12.61
N ILE A 131 1.25 12.62 11.79
CA ILE A 131 1.21 14.08 11.84
C ILE A 131 0.09 14.69 10.98
N TYR A 132 -0.53 13.90 10.11
CA TYR A 132 -1.62 14.33 9.25
C TYR A 132 -2.41 13.13 8.73
N GLU A 133 -3.73 13.25 8.68
CA GLU A 133 -4.62 12.27 8.05
C GLU A 133 -5.55 13.02 7.09
N LEU A 134 -5.69 12.51 5.86
CA LEU A 134 -6.61 13.04 4.86
C LEU A 134 -7.82 12.10 4.73
N PRO A 135 -8.99 12.47 5.30
CA PRO A 135 -10.11 11.52 5.36
C PRO A 135 -10.71 11.24 3.98
N LEU A 136 -10.99 9.97 3.67
CA LEU A 136 -11.64 9.55 2.42
C LEU A 136 -12.98 10.30 2.19
N ARG A 137 -13.76 10.48 3.26
CA ARG A 137 -15.03 11.24 3.21
C ARG A 137 -14.82 12.68 2.76
N TYR A 138 -13.73 13.31 3.19
CA TYR A 138 -13.38 14.67 2.77
C TYR A 138 -13.07 14.71 1.26
N MET A 139 -12.27 13.75 0.79
CA MET A 139 -11.88 13.64 -0.62
C MET A 139 -13.08 13.45 -1.56
N ILE A 140 -14.03 12.59 -1.16
CA ILE A 140 -15.27 12.36 -1.92
C ILE A 140 -16.15 13.62 -1.89
N LYS A 141 -16.40 14.18 -0.69
CA LYS A 141 -17.32 15.33 -0.52
C LYS A 141 -16.91 16.56 -1.34
N HIS A 142 -15.60 16.76 -1.53
CA HIS A 142 -15.07 17.93 -2.25
C HIS A 142 -14.66 17.63 -3.69
N GLY A 143 -14.99 16.44 -4.22
CA GLY A 143 -14.73 16.10 -5.62
C GLY A 143 -13.26 15.82 -5.97
N TYR A 144 -12.40 15.59 -4.97
CA TYR A 144 -11.02 15.16 -5.20
C TYR A 144 -10.92 13.68 -5.62
N LEU A 145 -11.93 12.88 -5.25
CA LEU A 145 -12.08 11.48 -5.68
C LEU A 145 -13.48 11.26 -6.27
N THR A 146 -13.58 10.27 -7.15
CA THR A 146 -14.86 9.83 -7.73
C THR A 146 -15.83 9.39 -6.63
N PRO A 147 -17.06 9.93 -6.60
CA PRO A 147 -18.08 9.47 -5.66
C PRO A 147 -18.36 7.97 -5.82
N PRO A 148 -18.33 7.17 -4.74
CA PRO A 148 -18.66 5.76 -4.82
C PRO A 148 -20.17 5.58 -4.98
N GLU A 149 -20.57 4.75 -5.94
CA GLU A 149 -21.94 4.29 -6.09
C GLU A 149 -22.01 2.83 -5.67
N ARG A 150 -22.70 2.58 -4.55
CA ARG A 150 -23.02 1.21 -4.13
C ARG A 150 -24.33 0.82 -4.79
N LEU A 151 -24.28 -0.23 -5.60
CA LEU A 151 -25.47 -0.85 -6.14
C LEU A 151 -26.02 -1.80 -5.07
N ASP A 152 -27.27 -1.58 -4.66
CA ASP A 152 -28.00 -2.57 -3.88
C ASP A 152 -28.42 -3.68 -4.84
N MET A 153 -27.59 -4.72 -4.92
CA MET A 153 -27.87 -5.88 -5.76
C MET A 153 -29.02 -6.68 -5.14
N PRO A 154 -30.21 -6.73 -5.78
CA PRO A 154 -31.13 -7.82 -5.51
C PRO A 154 -30.48 -9.09 -6.09
N VAL A 155 -30.72 -10.25 -5.47
CA VAL A 155 -30.32 -11.59 -5.96
C VAL A 155 -29.01 -12.15 -5.36
N VAL A 156 -29.15 -13.40 -4.87
CA VAL A 156 -28.17 -14.40 -4.41
C VAL A 156 -26.81 -13.87 -3.91
N GLN A 157 -26.64 -13.88 -2.58
CA GLN A 157 -25.39 -13.52 -1.89
C GLN A 157 -24.78 -14.75 -1.22
N TYR A 158 -23.46 -14.73 -1.02
CA TYR A 158 -22.81 -15.69 -0.12
C TYR A 158 -23.24 -15.45 1.33
N ASP A 159 -23.50 -16.53 2.07
CA ASP A 159 -23.69 -16.50 3.52
C ASP A 159 -22.44 -17.01 4.23
N PHE A 160 -21.65 -16.09 4.79
CA PHE A 160 -20.46 -16.41 5.57
C PHE A 160 -20.72 -16.39 7.09
N SER A 161 -21.98 -16.29 7.53
CA SER A 161 -22.33 -16.11 8.95
C SER A 161 -21.90 -17.27 9.86
N ARG A 162 -21.62 -18.44 9.27
CA ARG A 162 -21.18 -19.67 9.95
C ARG A 162 -19.66 -19.78 10.13
N LEU A 163 -18.88 -18.90 9.51
CA LEU A 163 -17.42 -18.91 9.64
C LEU A 163 -17.00 -18.35 11.00
N GLN A 164 -16.03 -19.01 11.62
CA GLN A 164 -15.41 -18.53 12.85
C GLN A 164 -14.09 -17.85 12.53
N ALA A 165 -13.91 -16.63 13.04
CA ALA A 165 -12.63 -15.95 12.96
C ALA A 165 -11.62 -16.62 13.90
N GLN A 166 -10.38 -16.73 13.44
CA GLN A 166 -9.23 -17.12 14.24
C GLN A 166 -8.90 -16.03 15.28
N SER A 167 -7.99 -16.33 16.20
CA SER A 167 -7.58 -15.41 17.28
C SER A 167 -7.00 -14.07 16.79
N ASN A 168 -6.50 -14.03 15.56
CA ASN A 168 -5.98 -12.83 14.89
C ASN A 168 -7.07 -12.04 14.11
N GLY A 169 -8.34 -12.47 14.18
CA GLY A 169 -9.47 -11.87 13.45
C GLY A 169 -9.60 -12.29 11.99
N LEU A 170 -8.73 -13.17 11.48
CA LEU A 170 -8.79 -13.69 10.10
C LEU A 170 -9.61 -14.98 10.01
N PHE A 171 -10.18 -15.24 8.84
CA PHE A 171 -10.77 -16.55 8.52
C PHE A 171 -9.72 -17.45 7.88
N SER A 172 -9.78 -18.76 8.15
CA SER A 172 -8.85 -19.69 7.51
C SER A 172 -9.23 -19.90 6.04
N GLU A 173 -8.22 -19.99 5.17
CA GLU A 173 -8.43 -20.28 3.74
C GLU A 173 -9.16 -21.61 3.53
N ALA A 174 -8.87 -22.62 4.37
CA ALA A 174 -9.53 -23.92 4.31
C ALA A 174 -11.03 -23.81 4.62
N ASP A 175 -11.40 -23.05 5.66
CA ASP A 175 -12.80 -22.85 6.05
C ASP A 175 -13.56 -22.02 5.01
N LEU A 176 -12.93 -20.97 4.46
CA LEU A 176 -13.46 -20.17 3.36
C LEU A 176 -13.74 -21.06 2.14
N ASN A 177 -12.77 -21.87 1.73
CA ASN A 177 -12.93 -22.77 0.58
C ASN A 177 -14.00 -23.83 0.82
N HIS A 178 -14.09 -24.38 2.02
CA HIS A 178 -15.13 -25.34 2.38
C HIS A 178 -16.53 -24.73 2.29
N GLU A 179 -16.70 -23.52 2.83
CA GLU A 179 -18.00 -22.84 2.81
C GLU A 179 -18.39 -22.39 1.39
N LEU A 180 -17.44 -21.87 0.60
CA LEU A 180 -17.64 -21.56 -0.80
C LEU A 180 -18.03 -22.78 -1.64
N LYS A 181 -17.45 -23.96 -1.37
CA LYS A 181 -17.82 -25.21 -2.05
C LYS A 181 -19.28 -25.60 -1.80
N LYS A 182 -19.79 -25.42 -0.58
CA LYS A 182 -21.21 -25.65 -0.27
C LYS A 182 -22.13 -24.70 -1.05
N GLN A 183 -21.63 -23.50 -1.34
CA GLN A 183 -22.36 -22.42 -2.01
C GLN A 183 -21.97 -22.25 -3.47
N GLN A 184 -21.31 -23.23 -4.10
CA GLN A 184 -20.72 -23.10 -5.45
C GLN A 184 -21.73 -22.74 -6.56
N ARG A 185 -23.01 -23.04 -6.36
CA ARG A 185 -24.08 -22.65 -7.30
C ARG A 185 -24.30 -21.15 -7.36
N ILE A 186 -23.87 -20.40 -6.33
CA ILE A 186 -24.01 -18.95 -6.24
C ILE A 186 -23.00 -18.24 -7.16
N THR A 187 -21.77 -18.75 -7.27
CA THR A 187 -20.69 -18.10 -8.02
C THR A 187 -21.07 -17.77 -9.47
N PRO A 188 -21.63 -18.69 -10.28
CA PRO A 188 -22.01 -18.36 -11.66
C PRO A 188 -23.09 -17.27 -11.76
N HIS A 189 -23.99 -17.17 -10.78
CA HIS A 189 -25.02 -16.14 -10.77
C HIS A 189 -24.41 -14.76 -10.49
N ILE A 190 -23.50 -14.68 -9.51
CA ILE A 190 -22.76 -13.45 -9.20
C ILE A 190 -21.92 -13.02 -10.42
N VAL A 191 -21.19 -13.95 -11.03
CA VAL A 191 -20.37 -13.65 -12.21
C VAL A 191 -21.23 -13.18 -13.38
N SER A 192 -22.39 -13.80 -13.63
CA SER A 192 -23.32 -13.35 -14.67
C SER A 192 -23.77 -11.91 -14.46
N GLN A 193 -24.11 -11.54 -13.22
CA GLN A 193 -24.46 -10.15 -12.90
C GLN A 193 -23.27 -9.20 -13.08
N ILE A 194 -22.07 -9.59 -12.64
CA ILE A 194 -20.86 -8.78 -12.85
C ILE A 194 -20.66 -8.50 -14.34
N VAL A 195 -20.82 -9.52 -15.21
CA VAL A 195 -20.68 -9.35 -16.67
C VAL A 195 -21.71 -8.38 -17.22
N GLU A 196 -22.97 -8.47 -16.80
CA GLU A 196 -24.04 -7.54 -17.20
C GLU A 196 -23.71 -6.10 -16.79
N PHE A 197 -23.30 -5.87 -15.53
CA PHE A 197 -22.90 -4.54 -15.07
C PHE A 197 -21.59 -4.03 -15.69
N ALA A 198 -20.76 -4.93 -16.21
CA ALA A 198 -19.49 -4.61 -16.83
C ALA A 198 -19.62 -4.09 -18.27
N GLU A 199 -20.74 -4.32 -18.97
CA GLU A 199 -20.92 -3.97 -20.40
C GLU A 199 -20.55 -2.51 -20.70
N ASN A 200 -20.88 -1.60 -19.79
CA ASN A 200 -20.64 -0.17 -19.92
C ASN A 200 -19.48 0.34 -19.03
N ARG A 201 -18.55 -0.54 -18.67
CA ARG A 201 -17.39 -0.22 -17.81
C ARG A 201 -16.09 -0.46 -18.55
N LYS A 202 -15.10 0.41 -18.31
CA LYS A 202 -13.76 0.31 -18.94
C LYS A 202 -12.85 -0.73 -18.26
N GLY A 203 -13.14 -1.07 -17.01
CA GLY A 203 -12.36 -2.01 -16.22
C GLY A 203 -13.15 -2.45 -15.00
N VAL A 204 -13.02 -3.71 -14.64
CA VAL A 204 -13.70 -4.34 -13.51
C VAL A 204 -12.66 -5.08 -12.68
N MET A 205 -12.64 -4.82 -11.38
CA MET A 205 -11.76 -5.48 -10.42
C MET A 205 -12.60 -6.37 -9.51
N ILE A 206 -12.25 -7.65 -9.42
CA ILE A 206 -12.96 -8.65 -8.63
C ILE A 206 -12.05 -9.06 -7.47
N PHE A 207 -12.56 -8.95 -6.24
CA PHE A 207 -11.88 -9.44 -5.03
C PHE A 207 -12.45 -10.80 -4.66
N ALA A 208 -11.74 -11.86 -5.01
CA ALA A 208 -12.07 -13.22 -4.58
C ALA A 208 -11.58 -13.50 -3.15
N ALA A 209 -12.20 -14.47 -2.49
CA ALA A 209 -11.90 -14.80 -1.09
C ALA A 209 -10.59 -15.59 -0.89
N THR A 210 -10.21 -16.42 -1.87
CA THR A 210 -9.06 -17.34 -1.80
C THR A 210 -8.46 -17.50 -3.20
N VAL A 211 -7.26 -18.10 -3.29
CA VAL A 211 -6.66 -18.42 -4.59
C VAL A 211 -7.54 -19.40 -5.37
N GLU A 212 -8.04 -20.47 -4.72
CA GLU A 212 -8.93 -21.45 -5.36
C GLU A 212 -10.21 -20.78 -5.90
N HIS A 213 -10.79 -19.83 -5.15
CA HIS A 213 -11.98 -19.11 -5.58
C HIS A 213 -11.69 -18.19 -6.77
N ALA A 214 -10.52 -17.54 -6.81
CA ALA A 214 -10.16 -16.66 -7.91
C ALA A 214 -10.04 -17.37 -9.27
N TRP A 215 -9.74 -18.67 -9.28
CA TRP A 215 -9.61 -19.49 -10.49
C TRP A 215 -10.93 -20.10 -11.00
N LYS A 216 -12.01 -20.02 -10.23
CA LYS A 216 -13.31 -20.61 -10.57
C LYS A 216 -14.27 -19.57 -11.13
#